data_AF-A0A0N0D0Q3-F1
#
_entry.id   AF-A0A0N0D0Q3-F1
#
_cell.length_a   1.000
_cell.length_b   1.000
_cell.length_c   1.000
_cell.angle_alpha   90.00
_cell.angle_beta   90.00
_cell.angle_gamma   90.00
#
_symmetry.space_group_name_H-M   'P 1'
#
loop_
_entity.id
_entity.type
_entity.pdbx_description
1 polymer ?
#
loop_
_entity_poly.entity_id
_entity_poly.type
_entity_poly.pdbx_seq_one_letter_code
_entity_poly.pdbx_strand_id
1 'polypeptide(L)'
;MKKIICIELLFIMFFIPVQGLTMIINVPGDYATIQEGLNAASEGDTVQVAPGRYIENISWPGVNGIKLIGGGDDTIIDGDRSGSVISFKNAVIQSETIVQGFKITNGSAYEGGGIYCSNSSPNLSNVTITGNTANWDGGGIYCSNSRPSLSNVTISGNTANDGGGIYCIRSSTIIFDNENRCNIYANSALSGSDIYSEADINIIVDTFTVKTPTSYYASPIENTFQLSLGDYPITKFSYQSGHVTLYF
;
A
#
# COMPACT_ATOMS: atom_id res chain seq x y z
N MET A 1 -43.13 -54.03 28.27
CA MET A 1 -42.01 -53.75 27.35
C MET A 1 -41.82 -52.24 27.23
N LYS A 2 -40.87 -51.64 27.98
CA LYS A 2 -40.54 -50.22 27.88
C LYS A 2 -39.45 -50.05 26.82
N LYS A 3 -39.73 -49.30 25.75
CA LYS A 3 -38.73 -48.95 24.72
C LYS A 3 -37.80 -47.88 25.30
N ILE A 4 -36.52 -48.20 25.40
CA ILE A 4 -35.46 -47.22 25.70
C ILE A 4 -35.07 -46.59 24.36
N ILE A 5 -35.21 -45.27 24.26
CA ILE A 5 -34.76 -44.48 23.11
C ILE A 5 -33.33 -44.04 23.43
N CYS A 6 -32.34 -44.60 22.73
CA CYS A 6 -30.96 -44.10 22.76
C CYS A 6 -30.90 -42.81 21.93
N ILE A 7 -30.53 -41.70 22.58
CA ILE A 7 -30.22 -40.43 21.92
C ILE A 7 -28.71 -40.43 21.70
N GLU A 8 -28.27 -40.54 20.44
CA GLU A 8 -26.87 -40.33 20.08
C GLU A 8 -26.59 -38.82 20.13
N LEU A 9 -25.79 -38.39 21.10
CA LEU A 9 -25.27 -37.03 21.19
C LEU A 9 -24.18 -36.85 20.11
N LEU A 10 -24.55 -36.19 19.02
CA LEU A 10 -23.62 -35.72 18.00
C LEU A 10 -22.71 -34.63 18.60
N PHE A 11 -21.48 -34.97 18.93
CA PHE A 11 -20.45 -34.02 19.36
C PHE A 11 -20.02 -33.16 18.16
N ILE A 12 -20.59 -31.97 18.02
CA ILE A 12 -20.11 -30.95 17.09
C ILE A 12 -18.84 -30.36 17.72
N MET A 13 -17.66 -30.79 17.25
CA MET A 13 -16.41 -30.10 17.54
C MET A 13 -16.46 -28.72 16.88
N PHE A 14 -16.81 -27.69 17.66
CA PHE A 14 -16.52 -26.32 17.25
C PHE A 14 -15.00 -26.16 17.26
N PHE A 15 -14.41 -26.05 16.06
CA PHE A 15 -13.07 -25.53 15.89
C PHE A 15 -13.11 -24.06 16.34
N ILE A 16 -12.82 -23.82 17.61
CA ILE A 16 -12.50 -22.47 18.06
C ILE A 16 -11.07 -22.25 17.55
N PRO A 17 -10.82 -21.31 16.60
CA PRO A 17 -9.45 -21.00 16.23
C PRO A 17 -8.74 -20.57 17.52
N VAL A 18 -7.72 -21.35 17.90
CA VAL A 18 -6.79 -20.93 18.94
C VAL A 18 -6.06 -19.74 18.34
N GLN A 19 -6.47 -18.53 18.70
CA GLN A 19 -5.64 -17.35 18.42
C GLN A 19 -4.30 -17.62 19.08
N GLY A 20 -3.26 -17.83 18.27
CA GLY A 20 -1.89 -17.84 18.77
C GLY A 20 -1.63 -16.54 19.52
N LEU A 21 -0.81 -16.60 20.57
CA LEU A 21 -0.35 -15.39 21.23
C LEU A 21 0.41 -14.55 20.20
N THR A 22 -0.02 -13.30 19.97
CA THR A 22 0.69 -12.40 19.06
C THR A 22 2.03 -12.04 19.68
N MET A 23 3.11 -12.32 18.97
CA MET A 23 4.47 -12.06 19.42
C MET A 23 5.01 -10.74 18.87
N ILE A 24 5.98 -10.17 19.59
CA ILE A 24 6.80 -9.07 19.11
C ILE A 24 8.17 -9.66 18.77
N ILE A 25 8.56 -9.54 17.50
CA ILE A 25 9.85 -9.94 16.96
C ILE A 25 10.67 -8.67 16.73
N ASN A 26 11.78 -8.51 17.44
CA ASN A 26 12.60 -7.32 17.39
C ASN A 26 13.68 -7.46 16.31
N VAL A 27 13.87 -6.42 15.50
CA VAL A 27 14.95 -6.34 14.50
C VAL A 27 15.77 -5.08 14.79
N PRO A 28 17.10 -5.16 15.03
CA PRO A 28 17.95 -6.33 14.82
C PRO A 28 18.11 -7.26 16.05
N GLY A 29 17.21 -7.18 17.04
CA GLY A 29 17.39 -7.84 18.35
C GLY A 29 17.29 -9.37 18.31
N ASP A 30 16.17 -9.89 17.81
CA ASP A 30 15.89 -11.32 17.68
C ASP A 30 16.38 -11.88 16.34
N TYR A 31 16.33 -11.07 15.28
CA TYR A 31 16.85 -11.38 13.96
C TYR A 31 17.68 -10.22 13.42
N ALA A 32 18.73 -10.49 12.65
CA ALA A 32 19.63 -9.47 12.14
C ALA A 32 18.98 -8.60 11.04
N THR A 33 18.05 -9.18 10.29
CA THR A 33 17.40 -8.56 9.12
C THR A 33 15.89 -8.49 9.27
N ILE A 34 15.26 -7.56 8.55
CA ILE A 34 13.81 -7.43 8.51
C ILE A 34 13.20 -8.68 7.85
N GLN A 35 13.79 -9.17 6.77
CA GLN A 35 13.29 -10.34 6.06
C GLN A 35 13.27 -11.59 6.94
N GLU A 36 14.31 -11.83 7.75
CA GLU A 36 14.33 -12.96 8.69
C GLU A 36 13.24 -12.82 9.76
N GLY A 37 13.04 -11.62 10.31
CA GLY A 37 11.96 -11.35 11.26
C GLY A 37 10.57 -11.61 10.67
N LEU A 38 10.33 -11.19 9.42
CA LEU A 38 9.09 -11.47 8.70
C LEU A 38 8.90 -12.96 8.39
N ASN A 39 9.98 -13.67 8.03
CA ASN A 39 9.91 -15.11 7.76
C ASN A 39 9.56 -15.93 9.00
N ALA A 40 9.93 -15.44 10.19
CA ALA A 40 9.60 -16.06 11.47
C ALA A 40 8.20 -15.68 12.00
N ALA A 41 7.60 -14.61 11.47
CA ALA A 41 6.33 -14.08 11.94
C ALA A 41 5.13 -14.92 11.45
N SER A 42 4.14 -15.04 12.32
CA SER A 42 2.83 -15.63 12.05
C SER A 42 1.73 -14.56 11.98
N GLU A 43 0.52 -14.95 11.59
CA GLU A 43 -0.63 -14.04 11.55
C GLU A 43 -0.85 -13.37 12.91
N GLY A 44 -0.94 -12.03 12.90
CA GLY A 44 -1.13 -11.20 14.10
C GLY A 44 0.17 -10.75 14.79
N ASP A 45 1.32 -11.33 14.43
CA ASP A 45 2.61 -10.95 15.01
C ASP A 45 3.04 -9.55 14.57
N THR A 46 3.89 -8.93 15.38
CA THR A 46 4.53 -7.64 15.09
C THR A 46 6.03 -7.83 14.91
N VAL A 47 6.54 -7.44 13.75
CA VAL A 47 7.98 -7.25 13.52
C VAL A 47 8.31 -5.79 13.83
N GLN A 48 8.92 -5.56 15.00
CA GLN A 48 9.31 -4.25 15.50
C GLN A 48 10.75 -3.94 15.09
N VAL A 49 10.94 -2.92 14.27
CA VAL A 49 12.24 -2.54 13.71
C VAL A 49 12.77 -1.29 14.39
N ALA A 50 14.01 -1.35 14.90
CA ALA A 50 14.69 -0.22 15.49
C ALA A 50 15.05 0.84 14.42
N PRO A 51 15.27 2.12 14.80
CA PRO A 51 15.85 3.11 13.90
C PRO A 51 17.19 2.64 13.31
N GLY A 52 17.41 2.88 12.03
CA GLY A 52 18.57 2.38 11.30
C GLY A 52 18.32 2.27 9.80
N ARG A 53 19.39 2.01 9.05
CA ARG A 53 19.33 1.74 7.61
C ARG A 53 19.50 0.25 7.36
N TYR A 54 18.49 -0.36 6.75
CA TYR A 54 18.43 -1.76 6.39
C TYR A 54 18.51 -1.87 4.88
N ILE A 55 19.59 -2.46 4.38
CA ILE A 55 19.81 -2.66 2.94
C ILE A 55 19.19 -4.00 2.57
N GLU A 56 17.93 -3.98 2.13
CA GLU A 56 17.12 -5.18 1.91
C GLU A 56 16.06 -4.94 0.83
N ASN A 57 15.74 -6.00 0.08
CA ASN A 57 14.57 -6.07 -0.79
C ASN A 57 13.59 -7.09 -0.20
N ILE A 58 12.53 -6.60 0.44
CA ILE A 58 11.60 -7.42 1.20
C ILE A 58 10.64 -8.14 0.25
N SER A 59 10.63 -9.46 0.32
CA SER A 59 9.54 -10.29 -0.21
C SER A 59 8.61 -10.64 0.93
N TRP A 60 7.41 -10.06 0.92
CA TRP A 60 6.44 -10.30 1.99
C TRP A 60 6.09 -11.80 2.04
N PRO A 61 6.09 -12.43 3.24
CA PRO A 61 5.74 -13.83 3.37
C PRO A 61 4.28 -14.06 2.96
N GLY A 62 3.91 -15.30 2.64
CA GLY A 62 2.52 -15.68 2.34
C GLY A 62 1.60 -15.70 3.56
N VAL A 63 1.75 -14.73 4.47
CA VAL A 63 1.10 -14.66 5.77
C VAL A 63 0.44 -13.30 5.91
N ASN A 64 -0.88 -13.30 6.08
CA ASN A 64 -1.65 -12.09 6.34
C ASN A 64 -1.51 -11.65 7.80
N GLY A 65 -1.82 -10.40 8.11
CA GLY A 65 -1.98 -9.95 9.49
C GLY A 65 -0.67 -9.66 10.24
N ILE A 66 0.49 -9.81 9.59
CA ILE A 66 1.76 -9.37 10.18
C ILE A 66 1.81 -7.83 10.16
N LYS A 67 2.29 -7.25 11.26
CA LYS A 67 2.54 -5.81 11.40
C LYS A 67 4.04 -5.55 11.37
N LEU A 68 4.52 -4.90 10.32
CA LEU A 68 5.89 -4.40 10.24
C LEU A 68 5.91 -2.94 10.72
N ILE A 69 6.55 -2.67 11.85
CA ILE A 69 6.50 -1.37 12.53
C ILE A 69 7.92 -0.82 12.73
N GLY A 70 8.20 0.36 12.18
CA GLY A 70 9.43 1.12 12.37
C GLY A 70 9.22 2.38 13.21
N GLY A 71 10.31 3.13 13.42
CA GLY A 71 10.34 4.35 14.21
C GLY A 71 10.05 5.64 13.44
N GLY A 72 9.60 5.56 12.19
CA GLY A 72 9.39 6.70 11.29
C GLY A 72 10.48 6.81 10.24
N ASP A 73 10.80 8.03 9.81
CA ASP A 73 11.75 8.28 8.71
C ASP A 73 13.21 7.87 9.03
N ASP A 74 13.54 7.70 10.32
CA ASP A 74 14.84 7.19 10.78
C ASP A 74 14.97 5.65 10.64
N THR A 75 13.87 4.95 10.36
CA THR A 75 13.89 3.53 10.01
C THR A 75 13.77 3.38 8.50
N ILE A 76 14.91 3.15 7.85
CA ILE A 76 15.06 3.19 6.40
C ILE A 76 15.18 1.76 5.85
N ILE A 77 14.31 1.40 4.92
CA ILE A 77 14.48 0.23 4.05
C ILE A 77 15.03 0.74 2.72
N ASP A 78 16.26 0.37 2.42
CA ASP A 78 17.02 0.76 1.23
C ASP A 78 17.12 -0.43 0.28
N GLY A 79 16.49 -0.33 -0.89
CA GLY A 79 16.48 -1.40 -1.88
C GLY A 79 17.76 -1.55 -2.71
N ASP A 80 18.82 -0.78 -2.42
CA ASP A 80 20.15 -0.82 -3.06
C ASP A 80 20.13 -0.80 -4.59
N ARG A 81 19.12 -0.16 -5.17
CA ARG A 81 18.88 -0.09 -6.62
C ARG A 81 18.76 -1.48 -7.26
N SER A 82 18.26 -2.46 -6.52
CA SER A 82 18.18 -3.86 -6.95
C SER A 82 16.80 -4.47 -6.70
N GLY A 83 15.81 -4.09 -7.50
CA GLY A 83 14.43 -4.55 -7.40
C GLY A 83 13.55 -3.64 -6.55
N SER A 84 12.31 -4.07 -6.34
CA SER A 84 11.36 -3.37 -5.45
C SER A 84 11.87 -3.41 -4.01
N VAL A 85 11.69 -2.33 -3.25
CA VAL A 85 12.05 -2.33 -1.83
C VAL A 85 11.15 -3.28 -1.03
N ILE A 86 9.84 -3.29 -1.32
CA ILE A 86 8.88 -4.25 -0.75
C ILE A 86 8.02 -4.85 -1.86
N SER A 87 7.85 -6.17 -1.84
CA SER A 87 7.02 -6.93 -2.78
C SER A 87 5.95 -7.73 -2.08
N PHE A 88 4.68 -7.49 -2.42
CA PHE A 88 3.52 -8.29 -2.06
C PHE A 88 3.00 -9.01 -3.30
N LYS A 89 3.03 -10.35 -3.28
CA LYS A 89 2.75 -11.20 -4.46
C LYS A 89 1.76 -12.33 -4.17
N ASN A 90 0.98 -12.22 -3.10
CA ASN A 90 0.09 -13.28 -2.64
C ASN A 90 -1.30 -12.73 -2.31
N ALA A 91 -2.33 -13.41 -2.82
CA ALA A 91 -3.74 -13.07 -2.63
C ALA A 91 -4.23 -13.12 -1.19
N VAL A 92 -3.52 -13.84 -0.31
CA VAL A 92 -3.85 -13.88 1.12
C VAL A 92 -3.56 -12.56 1.82
N ILE A 93 -2.73 -11.68 1.26
CA ILE A 93 -2.37 -10.40 1.89
C ILE A 93 -3.51 -9.39 1.71
N GLN A 94 -4.12 -9.03 2.84
CA GLN A 94 -5.26 -8.12 2.93
C GLN A 94 -5.00 -7.03 3.98
N SER A 95 -6.03 -6.26 4.33
CA SER A 95 -5.95 -5.07 5.18
C SER A 95 -5.42 -5.31 6.60
N GLU A 96 -5.39 -6.55 7.08
CA GLU A 96 -4.81 -6.87 8.38
C GLU A 96 -3.27 -6.75 8.36
N THR A 97 -2.66 -6.85 7.17
CA THR A 97 -1.22 -6.65 6.97
C THR A 97 -0.89 -5.16 7.02
N ILE A 98 0.03 -4.77 7.91
CA ILE A 98 0.40 -3.36 8.14
C ILE A 98 1.90 -3.16 7.88
N VAL A 99 2.24 -2.10 7.16
CA VAL A 99 3.59 -1.51 7.13
C VAL A 99 3.50 -0.09 7.63
N GLN A 100 4.22 0.22 8.71
CA GLN A 100 4.11 1.51 9.38
C GLN A 100 5.46 2.08 9.81
N GLY A 101 5.66 3.38 9.61
CA GLY A 101 6.78 4.11 10.23
C GLY A 101 8.12 3.81 9.56
N PHE A 102 8.19 3.89 8.23
CA PHE A 102 9.41 3.64 7.47
C PHE A 102 9.64 4.71 6.41
N LYS A 103 10.92 4.94 6.11
CA LYS A 103 11.35 5.48 4.82
C LYS A 103 11.71 4.34 3.87
N ILE A 104 11.03 4.26 2.74
CA ILE A 104 11.22 3.24 1.69
C ILE A 104 11.88 3.91 0.49
N THR A 105 13.11 3.52 0.18
CA THR A 105 13.94 4.27 -0.78
C THR A 105 14.87 3.41 -1.63
N ASN A 106 15.41 4.02 -2.68
CA ASN A 106 16.43 3.45 -3.57
C ASN A 106 16.03 2.12 -4.24
N GLY A 107 14.75 1.79 -4.37
CA GLY A 107 14.35 0.65 -5.18
C GLY A 107 14.53 0.91 -6.68
N SER A 108 14.85 -0.14 -7.45
CA SER A 108 14.99 -0.08 -8.91
C SER A 108 14.47 -1.36 -9.56
N ALA A 109 13.26 -1.31 -10.12
CA ALA A 109 12.56 -2.47 -10.67
C ALA A 109 12.01 -2.21 -12.08
N TYR A 110 11.41 -3.22 -12.71
CA TYR A 110 10.60 -2.99 -13.90
C TYR A 110 9.27 -2.31 -13.55
N GLU A 111 8.62 -2.79 -12.50
CA GLU A 111 7.36 -2.28 -11.96
C GLU A 111 7.50 -2.12 -10.44
N GLY A 112 6.96 -1.06 -9.85
CA GLY A 112 6.92 -0.90 -8.40
C GLY A 112 8.31 -0.71 -7.78
N GLY A 113 8.97 0.42 -8.08
CA GLY A 113 10.32 0.69 -7.57
C GLY A 113 10.35 0.65 -6.04
N GLY A 114 9.46 1.38 -5.37
CA GLY A 114 9.32 1.32 -3.92
C GLY A 114 8.57 0.07 -3.47
N ILE A 115 7.28 0.02 -3.81
CA ILE A 115 6.36 -1.05 -3.41
C ILE A 115 5.71 -1.66 -4.64
N TYR A 116 5.72 -2.99 -4.70
CA TYR A 116 5.01 -3.76 -5.71
C TYR A 116 3.88 -4.57 -5.06
N CYS A 117 2.64 -4.37 -5.52
CA CYS A 117 1.45 -5.11 -5.08
C CYS A 117 0.81 -5.86 -6.25
N SER A 118 0.68 -7.18 -6.11
CA SER A 118 -0.02 -8.02 -7.07
C SER A 118 -0.98 -8.96 -6.36
N ASN A 119 -2.28 -8.76 -6.62
CA ASN A 119 -3.40 -9.39 -5.94
C ASN A 119 -3.37 -9.19 -4.41
N SER A 120 -2.79 -8.11 -3.91
CA SER A 120 -2.52 -7.92 -2.47
C SER A 120 -2.93 -6.54 -2.00
N SER A 121 -3.58 -6.44 -0.83
CA SER A 121 -4.17 -5.18 -0.34
C SER A 121 -3.66 -4.79 1.06
N PRO A 122 -2.35 -4.56 1.24
CA PRO A 122 -1.80 -4.18 2.55
C PRO A 122 -2.22 -2.75 2.96
N ASN A 123 -2.15 -2.46 4.25
CA ASN A 123 -2.29 -1.12 4.80
C ASN A 123 -0.92 -0.47 5.03
N LEU A 124 -0.75 0.75 4.51
CA LEU A 124 0.45 1.56 4.67
C LEU A 124 0.13 2.79 5.51
N SER A 125 0.87 3.01 6.60
CA SER A 125 0.64 4.17 7.46
C SER A 125 1.92 4.85 7.92
N ASN A 126 1.97 6.19 7.94
CA ASN A 126 3.16 6.92 8.39
C ASN A 126 4.43 6.47 7.63
N VAL A 127 4.35 6.33 6.32
CA VAL A 127 5.46 5.87 5.46
C VAL A 127 5.87 6.99 4.51
N THR A 128 7.18 7.11 4.28
CA THR A 128 7.76 7.95 3.24
C THR A 128 8.32 7.08 2.11
N ILE A 129 7.72 7.13 0.93
CA ILE A 129 8.15 6.39 -0.27
C ILE A 129 8.83 7.37 -1.21
N THR A 130 10.16 7.30 -1.30
CA THR A 130 10.93 8.34 -1.99
C THR A 130 12.21 7.85 -2.68
N GLY A 131 12.56 8.48 -3.80
CA GLY A 131 13.80 8.17 -4.52
C GLY A 131 13.82 6.78 -5.13
N ASN A 132 12.65 6.22 -5.45
CA ASN A 132 12.53 4.91 -6.09
C ASN A 132 12.34 5.06 -7.60
N THR A 133 12.81 4.06 -8.36
CA THR A 133 12.75 4.06 -9.83
C THR A 133 12.10 2.78 -10.35
N ALA A 134 11.18 2.91 -11.29
CA ALA A 134 10.70 1.81 -12.12
C ALA A 134 11.05 2.07 -13.59
N ASN A 135 11.43 1.04 -14.34
CA ASN A 135 11.69 1.18 -15.77
C ASN A 135 10.40 1.39 -16.57
N TRP A 136 9.29 0.79 -16.11
CA TRP A 136 7.97 0.88 -16.74
C TRP A 136 7.02 1.63 -15.82
N ASP A 137 6.48 0.97 -14.80
CA ASP A 137 5.29 1.47 -14.13
C ASP A 137 5.46 1.59 -12.62
N GLY A 138 4.94 2.67 -12.02
CA GLY A 138 4.83 2.77 -10.57
C GLY A 138 6.19 2.96 -9.88
N GLY A 139 6.78 4.15 -10.02
CA GLY A 139 8.10 4.43 -9.44
C GLY A 139 8.07 4.28 -7.92
N GLY A 140 7.06 4.87 -7.27
CA GLY A 140 6.78 4.69 -5.85
C GLY A 140 6.01 3.39 -5.57
N ILE A 141 4.80 3.28 -6.10
CA ILE A 141 3.90 2.13 -5.88
C ILE A 141 3.35 1.63 -7.22
N TYR A 142 3.42 0.32 -7.43
CA TYR A 142 2.68 -0.38 -8.48
C TYR A 142 1.60 -1.28 -7.88
N CYS A 143 0.40 -1.27 -8.45
CA CYS A 143 -0.74 -2.08 -8.02
C CYS A 143 -1.44 -2.77 -9.20
N SER A 144 -1.54 -4.09 -9.13
CA SER A 144 -2.30 -4.93 -10.07
C SER A 144 -3.27 -5.85 -9.31
N ASN A 145 -4.57 -5.78 -9.65
CA ASN A 145 -5.67 -6.42 -8.90
C ASN A 145 -5.60 -6.20 -7.37
N SER A 146 -5.18 -5.01 -6.94
CA SER A 146 -4.80 -4.73 -5.55
C SER A 146 -5.52 -3.50 -5.01
N ARG A 147 -5.83 -3.48 -3.70
CA ARG A 147 -6.53 -2.37 -3.06
C ARG A 147 -5.86 -1.89 -1.76
N PRO A 148 -4.58 -1.49 -1.79
CA PRO A 148 -3.92 -1.03 -0.57
C PRO A 148 -4.56 0.26 -0.05
N SER A 149 -4.55 0.43 1.27
CA SER A 149 -4.97 1.68 1.90
C SER A 149 -3.77 2.48 2.36
N LEU A 150 -3.84 3.81 2.25
CA LEU A 150 -2.80 4.72 2.72
C LEU A 150 -3.36 5.74 3.70
N SER A 151 -2.61 5.93 4.77
CA SER A 151 -2.92 6.86 5.87
C SER A 151 -1.65 7.58 6.30
N ASN A 152 -1.61 8.91 6.19
CA ASN A 152 -0.42 9.73 6.44
C ASN A 152 0.83 9.21 5.69
N VAL A 153 0.70 8.96 4.39
CA VAL A 153 1.82 8.51 3.54
C VAL A 153 2.31 9.66 2.67
N THR A 154 3.63 9.79 2.55
CA THR A 154 4.27 10.71 1.59
C THR A 154 4.89 9.92 0.45
N ILE A 155 4.55 10.26 -0.80
CA ILE A 155 5.08 9.65 -2.03
C ILE A 155 5.69 10.76 -2.87
N SER A 156 7.02 10.84 -2.92
CA SER A 156 7.71 11.93 -3.61
C SER A 156 9.06 11.58 -4.18
N GLY A 157 9.46 12.26 -5.26
CA GLY A 157 10.78 12.05 -5.88
C GLY A 157 10.95 10.65 -6.48
N ASN A 158 9.85 9.99 -6.86
CA ASN A 158 9.90 8.69 -7.52
C ASN A 158 9.81 8.85 -9.05
N THR A 159 10.42 7.94 -9.79
CA THR A 159 10.54 8.01 -11.25
C THR A 159 10.05 6.74 -11.93
N ALA A 160 9.26 6.88 -12.99
CA ALA A 160 8.83 5.77 -13.85
C ALA A 160 8.63 6.23 -15.31
N ASN A 161 8.27 5.31 -16.20
CA ASN A 161 7.75 5.67 -17.52
C ASN A 161 6.30 6.16 -17.40
N ASP A 162 5.48 5.45 -16.61
CA ASP A 162 4.10 5.81 -16.29
C ASP A 162 3.83 5.67 -14.77
N GLY A 163 3.09 6.61 -14.18
CA GLY A 163 2.77 6.54 -12.75
C GLY A 163 4.00 6.71 -11.86
N GLY A 164 4.72 7.84 -11.96
CA GLY A 164 5.97 8.07 -11.22
C GLY A 164 5.80 7.86 -9.71
N GLY A 165 4.71 8.39 -9.13
CA GLY A 165 4.31 8.12 -7.76
C GLY A 165 3.58 6.78 -7.62
N ILE A 166 2.39 6.68 -8.21
CA ILE A 166 1.51 5.50 -8.14
C ILE A 166 1.09 5.08 -9.54
N TYR A 167 1.09 3.77 -9.80
CA TYR A 167 0.47 3.16 -10.97
C TYR A 167 -0.55 2.09 -10.56
N CYS A 168 -1.79 2.21 -11.03
CA CYS A 168 -2.87 1.25 -10.81
C CYS A 168 -3.39 0.69 -12.13
N ILE A 169 -3.41 -0.65 -12.24
CA ILE A 169 -3.88 -1.36 -13.44
C ILE A 169 -4.96 -2.38 -13.10
N ARG A 170 -5.78 -2.75 -14.09
CA ARG A 170 -6.87 -3.73 -13.96
C ARG A 170 -7.89 -3.27 -12.90
N SER A 171 -8.33 -4.18 -12.02
CA SER A 171 -9.30 -3.89 -10.96
C SER A 171 -8.67 -3.22 -9.72
N SER A 172 -7.49 -2.60 -9.85
CA SER A 172 -6.82 -1.96 -8.72
C SER A 172 -7.40 -0.59 -8.42
N THR A 173 -7.42 -0.21 -7.14
CA THR A 173 -7.70 1.16 -6.72
C THR A 173 -7.02 1.40 -5.38
N ILE A 174 -6.63 2.65 -5.12
CA ILE A 174 -6.06 3.03 -3.83
C ILE A 174 -7.17 3.52 -2.91
N ILE A 175 -7.12 3.14 -1.64
CA ILE A 175 -8.01 3.66 -0.60
C ILE A 175 -7.25 4.73 0.20
N PHE A 176 -7.66 5.98 0.08
CA PHE A 176 -7.08 7.09 0.85
C PHE A 176 -7.86 7.30 2.15
N ASP A 177 -7.15 7.47 3.25
CA ASP A 177 -7.71 7.92 4.52
C ASP A 177 -8.17 9.39 4.40
N ASN A 178 -9.39 9.67 4.88
CA ASN A 178 -10.02 10.99 4.77
C ASN A 178 -9.50 11.99 5.81
N GLU A 179 -9.03 11.48 6.95
CA GLU A 179 -8.60 12.26 8.12
C GLU A 179 -7.07 12.39 8.12
N ASN A 180 -6.36 11.28 7.97
CA ASN A 180 -4.91 11.22 7.91
C ASN A 180 -4.46 11.23 6.45
N ARG A 181 -4.60 12.38 5.80
CA ARG A 181 -4.44 12.50 4.35
C ARG A 181 -2.98 12.28 3.92
N CYS A 182 -2.82 11.83 2.69
CA CYS A 182 -1.51 11.56 2.09
C CYS A 182 -0.95 12.78 1.36
N ASN A 183 0.34 12.75 1.03
CA ASN A 183 1.01 13.74 0.19
C ASN A 183 1.64 13.04 -1.01
N ILE A 184 1.29 13.45 -2.23
CA ILE A 184 1.83 12.85 -3.46
C ILE A 184 2.33 13.97 -4.36
N TYR A 185 3.64 14.14 -4.44
CA TYR A 185 4.20 15.29 -5.16
C TYR A 185 5.63 15.06 -5.67
N ALA A 186 6.02 15.86 -6.66
CA ALA A 186 7.38 15.87 -7.22
C ALA A 186 7.85 14.48 -7.71
N ASN A 187 6.92 13.68 -8.21
CA ASN A 187 7.24 12.46 -8.92
C ASN A 187 7.39 12.76 -10.42
N SER A 188 8.03 11.86 -11.18
CA SER A 188 8.36 12.06 -12.59
C SER A 188 7.97 10.84 -13.42
N ALA A 189 7.17 11.07 -14.48
CA ALA A 189 6.89 10.08 -15.51
C ALA A 189 6.54 10.76 -16.84
N LEU A 190 6.44 9.99 -17.92
CA LEU A 190 5.93 10.48 -19.21
C LEU A 190 4.42 10.74 -19.14
N SER A 191 3.68 9.90 -18.41
CA SER A 191 2.25 10.06 -18.14
C SER A 191 1.93 9.79 -16.67
N GLY A 192 1.02 10.58 -16.09
CA GLY A 192 0.59 10.39 -14.71
C GLY A 192 1.74 10.45 -13.70
N SER A 193 2.56 11.51 -13.77
CA SER A 193 3.77 11.67 -12.93
C SER A 193 3.53 11.36 -11.46
N ASP A 194 2.44 11.86 -10.87
CA ASP A 194 2.07 11.49 -9.51
C ASP A 194 1.23 10.22 -9.48
N ILE A 195 0.19 10.13 -10.32
CA ILE A 195 -0.70 8.98 -10.34
C ILE A 195 -1.10 8.62 -11.77
N TYR A 196 -1.02 7.34 -12.09
CA TYR A 196 -1.67 6.75 -13.25
C TYR A 196 -2.65 5.66 -12.78
N SER A 197 -3.88 5.63 -13.31
CA SER A 197 -4.87 4.60 -12.97
C SER A 197 -5.77 4.25 -14.15
N GLU A 198 -5.88 2.96 -14.50
CA GLU A 198 -6.87 2.49 -15.48
C GLU A 198 -8.30 2.40 -14.94
N ALA A 199 -8.47 2.46 -13.61
CA ALA A 199 -9.75 2.39 -12.94
C ALA A 199 -10.08 3.71 -12.23
N ASP A 200 -11.36 3.90 -11.91
CA ASP A 200 -11.81 5.03 -11.09
C ASP A 200 -11.17 4.98 -9.70
N ILE A 201 -10.61 6.12 -9.30
CA ILE A 201 -9.90 6.34 -8.05
C ILE A 201 -10.34 7.67 -7.44
N ASN A 202 -10.70 7.62 -6.16
CA ASN A 202 -11.02 8.80 -5.38
C ASN A 202 -9.76 9.23 -4.62
N ILE A 203 -9.12 10.30 -5.05
CA ILE A 203 -7.88 10.83 -4.45
C ILE A 203 -8.24 11.84 -3.36
N ILE A 204 -7.77 11.56 -2.15
CA ILE A 204 -7.92 12.46 -1.00
C ILE A 204 -6.53 12.65 -0.41
N VAL A 205 -5.98 13.85 -0.61
CA VAL A 205 -4.59 14.19 -0.28
C VAL A 205 -4.51 15.60 0.29
N ASP A 206 -3.50 15.86 1.11
CA ASP A 206 -3.18 17.23 1.56
C ASP A 206 -2.39 17.97 0.49
N THR A 207 -1.42 17.29 -0.12
CA THR A 207 -0.56 17.86 -1.16
C THR A 207 -0.60 17.00 -2.42
N PHE A 208 -0.77 17.67 -3.55
CA PHE A 208 -0.57 17.13 -4.89
C PHE A 208 0.41 18.02 -5.66
N THR A 209 1.16 17.52 -6.66
CA THR A 209 2.18 18.36 -7.35
C THR A 209 1.62 19.67 -7.88
N VAL A 210 0.38 19.64 -8.39
CA VAL A 210 -0.33 20.83 -8.87
C VAL A 210 -1.79 20.83 -8.43
N LYS A 211 -2.36 22.02 -8.22
CA LYS A 211 -3.77 22.19 -7.82
C LYS A 211 -4.77 21.75 -8.90
N THR A 212 -4.39 21.88 -10.18
CA THR A 212 -5.23 21.51 -11.33
C THR A 212 -4.40 20.61 -12.25
N PRO A 213 -4.41 19.29 -12.03
CA PRO A 213 -3.57 18.38 -12.78
C PRO A 213 -4.02 18.28 -14.25
N THR A 214 -3.04 18.11 -15.13
CA THR A 214 -3.21 17.61 -16.50
C THR A 214 -2.86 16.13 -16.54
N SER A 215 -3.08 15.46 -17.68
CA SER A 215 -2.68 14.05 -17.87
C SER A 215 -1.21 13.79 -17.57
N TYR A 216 -0.37 14.81 -17.63
CA TYR A 216 1.02 14.73 -17.22
C TYR A 216 1.20 14.40 -15.73
N TYR A 217 0.32 14.86 -14.84
CA TYR A 217 0.40 14.64 -13.39
C TYR A 217 -0.52 13.52 -12.90
N ALA A 218 -1.74 13.43 -13.44
CA ALA A 218 -2.71 12.39 -13.13
C ALA A 218 -3.29 11.83 -14.43
N SER A 219 -3.17 10.53 -14.72
CA SER A 219 -3.61 9.97 -16.02
C SER A 219 -4.44 8.69 -15.88
N PRO A 220 -5.51 8.52 -16.68
CA PRO A 220 -6.15 9.49 -17.58
C PRO A 220 -7.05 10.45 -16.78
N ILE A 221 -7.24 11.72 -17.16
CA ILE A 221 -8.09 12.64 -16.34
C ILE A 221 -9.61 12.44 -16.53
N GLU A 222 -10.03 11.74 -17.57
CA GLU A 222 -11.45 11.60 -17.89
C GLU A 222 -12.11 10.47 -17.09
N ASN A 223 -13.09 10.83 -16.26
CA ASN A 223 -13.96 9.96 -15.43
C ASN A 223 -13.29 9.18 -14.29
N THR A 224 -11.97 9.00 -14.30
CA THR A 224 -11.28 8.15 -13.32
C THR A 224 -10.78 8.88 -12.07
N PHE A 225 -10.73 10.21 -12.02
CA PHE A 225 -10.17 10.94 -10.87
C PHE A 225 -11.14 11.90 -10.19
N GLN A 226 -11.20 11.81 -8.86
CA GLN A 226 -11.79 12.83 -7.98
C GLN A 226 -10.72 13.30 -7.03
N LEU A 227 -10.29 14.58 -7.09
CA LEU A 227 -9.22 15.12 -6.25
C LEU A 227 -9.80 16.08 -5.20
N SER A 228 -9.58 15.78 -3.93
CA SER A 228 -9.91 16.65 -2.79
C SER A 228 -8.64 17.11 -2.06
N LEU A 229 -8.47 18.42 -1.87
CA LEU A 229 -7.33 19.07 -1.22
C LEU A 229 -7.78 19.90 -0.01
N GLY A 230 -7.29 19.64 1.21
CA GLY A 230 -7.48 20.50 2.40
C GLY A 230 -8.94 20.91 2.71
N ASP A 231 -9.15 21.95 3.54
CA ASP A 231 -10.45 22.31 4.15
C ASP A 231 -11.55 22.85 3.21
N TYR A 232 -11.39 22.75 1.89
CA TYR A 232 -12.52 22.81 0.97
C TYR A 232 -12.28 21.79 -0.15
N PRO A 233 -13.13 20.75 -0.30
CA PRO A 233 -13.00 19.85 -1.43
C PRO A 233 -13.13 20.64 -2.74
N ILE A 234 -12.22 20.43 -3.67
CA ILE A 234 -12.50 20.71 -5.07
C ILE A 234 -13.54 19.67 -5.46
N THR A 235 -14.82 20.05 -5.40
CA THR A 235 -15.95 19.16 -5.61
C THR A 235 -16.10 18.81 -7.08
N LYS A 236 -15.36 17.76 -7.47
CA LYS A 236 -15.63 16.82 -8.58
C LYS A 236 -15.93 17.41 -9.98
N PHE A 237 -15.13 16.96 -10.95
CA PHE A 237 -15.46 17.07 -12.37
C PHE A 237 -16.39 15.92 -12.76
N SER A 238 -17.51 16.23 -13.43
CA SER A 238 -18.22 15.24 -14.24
C SER A 238 -18.63 15.87 -15.56
N TYR A 239 -18.16 15.28 -16.66
CA TYR A 239 -18.53 15.66 -18.01
C TYR A 239 -19.49 14.61 -18.57
N GLN A 240 -20.74 15.00 -18.83
CA GLN A 240 -21.63 14.23 -19.70
C GLN A 240 -22.24 15.15 -20.76
N SER A 241 -22.04 14.77 -22.02
CA SER A 241 -22.78 15.29 -23.17
C SER A 241 -22.77 16.81 -23.35
N GLY A 242 -21.62 17.45 -23.14
CA GLY A 242 -21.40 18.85 -23.51
C GLY A 242 -22.10 19.90 -22.64
N HIS A 243 -22.68 19.50 -21.49
CA HIS A 243 -23.25 20.44 -20.53
C HIS A 243 -22.48 20.41 -19.20
N VAL A 244 -22.11 21.61 -18.73
CA VAL A 244 -21.52 21.84 -17.41
C VAL A 244 -22.64 22.23 -16.46
N THR A 245 -22.92 21.38 -15.47
CA THR A 245 -23.88 21.69 -14.40
C THR A 245 -23.11 21.79 -13.09
N LEU A 246 -23.32 22.91 -12.39
CA LEU A 246 -22.73 23.20 -11.08
C LEU A 246 -23.68 22.69 -9.98
N TYR A 247 -23.17 21.93 -9.03
CA TYR A 247 -23.88 21.63 -7.78
C TYR A 247 -23.15 22.30 -6.62
N PHE A 248 -23.90 23.09 -5.85
CA PHE A 248 -23.47 23.77 -4.62
C PHE A 248 -23.83 22.93 -3.41
#